data_AF-A0A8T4HR09-F1
#
_entry.id   AF-A0A8T4HR09-F1
#
_cell.length_a   1.000
_cell.length_b   1.000
_cell.length_c   1.000
_cell.angle_alpha   90.00
_cell.angle_beta   90.00
_cell.angle_gamma   90.00
#
_symmetry.space_group_name_H-M   'P 1'
#
loop_
_entity.id
_entity.type
_entity.pdbx_description
1 polymer ?
#
loop_
_entity_poly.entity_id
_entity_poly.type
_entity_poly.pdbx_seq_one_letter_code
_entity_poly.pdbx_strand_id
1 'polypeptide(L)' 'MSFEVLTMGRVGVDVYPLQSGVGLPEVTSFGKYLGGSPTNVAVAASRHGHRAAVITK' A
#
# COMPACT_ATOMS: atom_id res chain seq x y z
N MET A 1 -10.45 -23.29 1.12
CA MET A 1 -10.99 -22.00 1.66
C MET A 1 -10.97 -20.98 0.53
N SER A 2 -12.06 -20.25 0.29
CA SER A 2 -12.17 -19.25 -0.79
C SER A 2 -11.84 -17.83 -0.30
N PHE A 3 -11.35 -16.94 -1.16
CA PHE A 3 -11.23 -15.51 -0.84
C PHE A 3 -12.57 -14.81 -1.05
N GLU A 4 -12.93 -13.90 -0.15
CA GLU A 4 -14.12 -13.05 -0.29
C GLU A 4 -13.81 -11.82 -1.16
N VAL A 5 -12.57 -11.33 -1.10
CA VAL A 5 -12.09 -10.22 -1.92
C VAL A 5 -10.80 -10.62 -2.63
N LEU A 6 -10.82 -10.57 -3.96
CA LEU A 6 -9.64 -10.79 -4.79
C LEU A 6 -9.39 -9.53 -5.61
N THR A 7 -8.27 -8.87 -5.34
CA THR A 7 -7.82 -7.71 -6.10
C THR A 7 -6.69 -8.12 -7.05
N MET A 8 -6.44 -7.32 -8.10
CA MET A 8 -5.35 -7.56 -9.02
C MET A 8 -4.68 -6.25 -9.41
N GLY A 9 -3.35 -6.25 -9.41
CA GLY A 9 -2.51 -5.19 -9.93
C GLY A 9 -1.29 -4.95 -9.06
N ARG A 10 -0.71 -3.75 -9.17
CA ARG A 10 0.62 -3.47 -8.61
C ARG A 10 0.66 -3.57 -7.07
N VAL A 11 1.66 -4.29 -6.57
CA VAL A 11 2.18 -4.14 -5.21
C VAL A 11 3.41 -3.27 -5.30
N GLY A 12 3.47 -2.20 -4.51
CA GLY A 12 4.55 -1.22 -4.57
C GLY A 12 4.99 -0.74 -3.20
N VAL A 13 6.03 0.08 -3.23
CA VAL A 13 6.55 0.78 -2.06
C VAL A 13 6.29 2.26 -2.27
N ASP A 14 5.57 2.86 -1.32
CA ASP A 14 5.48 4.31 -1.25
C ASP A 14 6.62 4.83 -0.37
N VAL A 15 7.40 5.75 -0.92
CA VAL A 15 8.52 6.41 -0.21
C VAL A 15 8.08 7.83 0.11
N TYR A 16 7.72 8.07 1.37
CA TYR A 16 7.22 9.37 1.82
C TYR A 16 8.31 10.14 2.58
N PRO A 17 8.50 11.44 2.31
CA PRO A 17 9.30 12.31 3.16
C PRO A 17 8.82 12.27 4.61
N LEU A 18 9.74 12.23 5.57
CA LEU A 18 9.37 12.39 6.98
C LEU A 18 9.17 13.87 7.37
N GLN A 19 9.77 14.78 6.59
CA GLN A 19 9.60 16.22 6.72
C GLN A 19 8.43 16.70 5.85
N SER A 20 7.48 17.42 6.45
CA SER A 20 6.35 18.04 5.75
C SER A 20 6.67 19.49 5.38
N GLY A 21 6.09 19.97 4.27
CA GLY A 21 6.17 21.38 3.86
C GLY A 21 7.50 21.80 3.21
N VAL A 22 8.40 20.86 2.92
CA VAL A 22 9.68 21.11 2.25
C VAL A 22 9.71 20.48 0.85
N GLY A 23 10.55 21.02 -0.05
CA GLY A 23 10.78 20.38 -1.35
C GLY A 23 11.60 19.10 -1.22
N LEU A 24 11.50 18.19 -2.20
CA LEU A 24 12.28 16.94 -2.22
C LEU A 24 13.80 17.13 -1.99
N PRO A 25 14.47 18.18 -2.51
CA PRO A 25 15.91 18.40 -2.25
C PRO A 25 16.27 18.64 -0.78
N GLU A 26 15.31 19.06 0.05
CA GLU A 26 15.51 19.39 1.47
C GLU A 26 15.13 18.23 2.40
N VAL A 27 14.61 17.12 1.86
CA VAL A 27 14.22 15.94 2.63
C VAL A 27 15.47 15.18 3.07
N THR A 28 15.66 15.04 4.38
CA THR A 28 16.83 14.33 4.94
C THR A 28 16.55 12.88 5.29
N SER A 29 15.28 12.47 5.32
CA SER A 29 14.90 11.08 5.62
C SER A 29 13.53 10.71 5.03
N PHE A 30 13.39 9.43 4.71
CA PHE A 30 12.17 8.88 4.11
C PHE A 30 11.66 7.68 4.90
N GLY A 31 10.34 7.59 5.02
CA GLY A 31 9.63 6.41 5.47
C GLY A 31 9.28 5.51 4.29
N LYS A 32 9.30 4.18 4.52
CA LYS A 32 8.92 3.17 3.54
C LYS A 32 7.58 2.56 3.92
N TYR A 33 6.60 2.61 3.02
CA TYR A 33 5.25 2.11 3.27
C TYR A 33 4.77 1.19 2.15
N LEU A 34 3.78 0.36 2.46
CA LEU A 34 3.07 -0.45 1.46
C LEU A 34 2.21 0.46 0.59
N GLY A 35 2.34 0.29 -0.73
CA GLY A 35 1.59 1.04 -1.73
C GLY A 35 0.91 0.16 -2.78
N GLY A 36 0.21 0.82 -3.68
CA GLY A 36 -0.57 0.20 -4.75
C GLY A 36 -2.06 0.17 -4.43
N SER A 37 -2.88 0.71 -5.35
CA SER A 37 -4.33 0.81 -5.14
C SER A 37 -5.00 -0.56 -4.89
N PRO A 38 -4.72 -1.63 -5.67
CA PRO A 38 -5.33 -2.94 -5.43
C PRO A 38 -4.91 -3.50 -4.08
N THR A 39 -3.63 -3.36 -3.74
CA THR A 39 -3.05 -3.78 -2.47
C THR A 39 -3.70 -3.08 -1.28
N ASN A 40 -3.89 -1.76 -1.36
CA ASN A 40 -4.54 -0.98 -0.29
C ASN A 40 -6.00 -1.40 -0.10
N VAL A 41 -6.71 -1.74 -1.17
CA VAL A 41 -8.08 -2.28 -1.09
C VAL A 41 -8.08 -3.66 -0.42
N ALA A 42 -7.16 -4.56 -0.77
CA ALA A 42 -7.04 -5.86 -0.12
C ALA A 42 -6.71 -5.74 1.38
N VAL A 43 -5.81 -4.83 1.76
CA VAL A 43 -5.47 -4.54 3.16
C VAL A 43 -6.69 -3.98 3.91
N ALA A 44 -7.43 -3.05 3.30
CA ALA A 44 -8.65 -2.50 3.90
C ALA A 44 -9.72 -3.60 4.11
N ALA A 45 -9.95 -4.45 3.11
CA ALA A 45 -10.86 -5.59 3.24
C ALA A 45 -10.45 -6.54 4.38
N SER A 46 -9.16 -6.82 4.51
CA SER A 46 -8.63 -7.63 5.61
C SER A 46 -8.82 -6.97 6.98
N ARG A 47 -8.65 -5.65 7.09
CA ARG A 47 -8.94 -4.89 8.33
C ARG A 47 -10.42 -4.91 8.73
N HIS A 48 -11.31 -5.13 7.77
CA HIS A 48 -12.74 -5.33 8.01
C HIS A 48 -13.14 -6.80 8.26
N GLY A 49 -12.17 -7.71 8.40
CA GLY A 49 -12.42 -9.11 8.75
C GLY A 49 -12.69 -10.04 7.56
N HIS A 50 -12.56 -9.55 6.32
CA HIS A 50 -12.71 -10.39 5.13
C HIS A 50 -11.41 -11.10 4.76
N ARG A 51 -11.52 -12.33 4.25
CA ARG A 51 -10.38 -13.02 3.63
C ARG A 51 -10.08 -12.40 2.28
N ALA A 52 -9.04 -11.58 2.22
CA ALA A 52 -8.63 -10.86 1.03
C ALA A 52 -7.29 -11.37 0.46
N ALA A 53 -7.13 -11.26 -0.86
CA ALA A 53 -5.86 -11.52 -1.56
C ALA A 53 -5.63 -10.48 -2.67
N VAL A 54 -4.35 -10.32 -3.06
CA VAL A 54 -3.93 -9.52 -4.21
C VAL A 54 -3.10 -10.39 -5.15
N ILE A 55 -3.44 -10.35 -6.45
CA ILE A 55 -2.61 -10.93 -7.50
C ILE A 55 -1.72 -9.83 -8.06
N THR A 56 -0.41 -10.07 -8.04
CA THR A 56 0.62 -9.20 -8.63
C THR A 56 1.59 -10.03 -9.48
N LYS A 57 2.30 -9.38 -10.40
CA LYS A 57 3.43 -9.95 -11.14
C LYS A 57 4.70 -9.89 -10.29
#